data_AF-A0A7S4FG69-F1
#
_entry.id   AF-A0A7S4FG69-F1
#
_cell.length_a   1.000
_cell.length_b   1.000
_cell.length_c   1.000
_cell.angle_alpha   90.00
_cell.angle_beta   90.00
_cell.angle_gamma   90.00
#
_symmetry.space_group_name_H-M   'P 1'
#
loop_
_entity.id
_entity.type
_entity.pdbx_description
1 polymer ?
#
loop_
_entity_poly.entity_id
_entity_poly.type
_entity_poly.pdbx_seq_one_letter_code
_entity_poly.pdbx_strand_id
1 'polypeptide(L)'
;NHCDTYDLDPTEPSGAGKVQVLSHDYDVDCTQSAYHEVRFVSVVCMMVYGFGIPAALPLAGRFLRWKGGEEVEMDTLAFLFVGFKKKYRYWESVNLVRKLLMISIMTFVPTSFLKVYIAMWVLLGFLCLQIIFQPSSDQML
;
A
#
# COMPACT_ATOMS: atom_id res chain seq x y z
N ASN A 1 -13.86 -6.86 -0.17
CA ASN A 1 -13.95 -8.14 -0.89
C ASN A 1 -14.71 -9.08 0.01
N HIS A 2 -16.04 -9.04 -0.08
CA HIS A 2 -16.94 -9.93 0.64
C HIS A 2 -17.29 -11.07 -0.33
N CYS A 3 -17.14 -12.31 0.12
CA CYS A 3 -17.51 -13.47 -0.67
C CYS A 3 -18.79 -14.04 -0.06
N ASP A 4 -19.83 -14.10 -0.86
CA ASP A 4 -21.13 -14.64 -0.46
C ASP A 4 -21.16 -16.13 -0.82
N THR A 5 -21.68 -16.94 0.09
CA THR A 5 -21.79 -18.39 -0.12
C THR A 5 -23.17 -18.70 -0.67
N TYR A 6 -23.23 -19.35 -1.83
CA TYR A 6 -24.48 -19.82 -2.44
C TYR A 6 -24.48 -21.35 -2.48
N ASP A 7 -25.64 -21.93 -2.17
CA ASP A 7 -25.88 -23.35 -2.38
C ASP A 7 -26.25 -23.56 -3.85
N LEU A 8 -25.51 -24.42 -4.56
CA LEU A 8 -25.83 -24.77 -5.95
C LEU A 8 -27.09 -25.64 -5.99
N ASP A 9 -27.94 -25.37 -6.98
CA ASP A 9 -29.14 -26.16 -7.23
C ASP A 9 -28.72 -27.59 -7.64
N PRO A 10 -29.27 -28.66 -7.02
CA PRO A 10 -28.92 -30.05 -7.33
C PRO A 10 -29.22 -30.48 -8.78
N THR A 11 -29.90 -29.64 -9.57
CA THR A 11 -30.17 -29.88 -11.00
C THR A 11 -29.04 -29.47 -11.94
N GLU A 12 -28.01 -28.75 -11.47
CA GLU A 12 -26.82 -28.44 -12.28
C GLU A 12 -25.82 -29.61 -12.34
N PRO A 13 -25.11 -29.80 -13.48
CA PRO A 13 -24.20 -30.92 -13.70
C PRO A 13 -22.99 -30.96 -12.74
N SER A 14 -22.76 -29.89 -11.98
CA SER A 14 -21.67 -29.75 -11.00
C SER A 14 -21.99 -30.35 -9.62
N GLY A 15 -23.23 -30.80 -9.39
CA GLY A 15 -23.64 -31.45 -8.14
C GLY A 15 -23.85 -30.50 -6.95
N ALA A 16 -24.52 -30.99 -5.91
CA ALA A 16 -24.84 -30.23 -4.69
C ALA A 16 -23.55 -29.82 -3.94
N GLY A 17 -23.07 -28.61 -4.20
CA GLY A 17 -21.88 -28.02 -3.60
C GLY A 17 -22.10 -26.57 -3.19
N LYS A 18 -21.28 -26.07 -2.27
CA LYS A 18 -21.27 -24.66 -1.86
C LYS A 18 -20.23 -23.91 -2.67
N VAL A 19 -20.60 -22.80 -3.29
CA VAL A 19 -19.67 -21.92 -4.01
C VAL A 19 -19.60 -20.57 -3.29
N GLN A 20 -18.41 -20.01 -3.17
CA GLN A 20 -18.23 -18.66 -2.63
C GLN A 20 -17.85 -17.72 -3.76
N VAL A 21 -18.70 -16.75 -4.07
CA VAL A 21 -18.48 -15.80 -5.15
C VAL A 21 -18.31 -14.38 -4.62
N LEU A 22 -17.59 -13.53 -5.34
CA LEU A 22 -17.39 -12.14 -4.94
C LEU A 22 -18.68 -11.33 -5.15
N SER A 23 -19.14 -10.64 -4.09
CA SER A 23 -20.43 -9.93 -4.09
C SER A 23 -20.57 -8.81 -5.15
N HIS A 24 -19.46 -8.36 -5.71
CA HIS A 24 -19.41 -7.30 -6.74
C HIS A 24 -19.16 -7.83 -8.15
N ASP A 25 -18.71 -9.08 -8.28
CA ASP A 25 -18.42 -9.72 -9.55
C ASP A 25 -18.60 -11.24 -9.40
N TYR A 26 -19.76 -11.73 -9.82
CA TYR A 26 -20.16 -13.13 -9.65
C TYR A 26 -19.34 -14.10 -10.52
N ASP A 27 -18.53 -13.60 -11.46
CA ASP A 27 -17.62 -14.41 -12.28
C ASP A 27 -16.35 -14.83 -11.49
N VAL A 28 -16.10 -14.18 -10.35
CA VAL A 28 -14.94 -14.46 -9.51
C VAL A 28 -15.31 -15.44 -8.39
N ASP A 29 -14.91 -16.69 -8.57
CA ASP A 29 -15.00 -17.73 -7.54
C ASP A 29 -13.88 -17.56 -6.50
N CYS A 30 -14.27 -17.21 -5.27
CA CYS A 30 -13.36 -17.04 -4.15
C CYS A 30 -12.79 -18.37 -3.62
N THR A 31 -13.36 -19.52 -4.00
CA THR A 31 -12.89 -20.85 -3.59
C THR A 31 -11.75 -21.36 -4.48
N GLN A 32 -11.53 -20.73 -5.63
CA GLN A 32 -10.51 -21.16 -6.58
C GLN A 32 -9.10 -20.84 -6.05
N SER A 33 -8.19 -21.82 -6.09
CA SER A 33 -6.80 -21.66 -5.65
C SER A 33 -6.07 -20.53 -6.41
N ALA A 34 -6.43 -20.30 -7.67
CA ALA A 34 -5.91 -19.20 -8.49
C ALA A 34 -6.18 -17.82 -7.86
N TYR A 35 -7.34 -17.62 -7.22
CA TYR A 35 -7.66 -16.37 -6.55
C TYR A 35 -6.74 -16.10 -5.35
N HIS A 36 -6.38 -17.15 -4.59
CA HIS A 36 -5.46 -17.04 -3.47
C HIS A 36 -4.03 -16.72 -3.93
N GLU A 37 -3.57 -17.30 -5.02
CA GLU A 37 -2.23 -17.02 -5.59
C GLU A 37 -2.13 -15.57 -6.09
N VAL A 38 -3.10 -15.11 -6.88
CA VAL A 38 -3.12 -13.73 -7.41
C VAL A 38 -3.25 -12.71 -6.28
N ARG A 39 -4.05 -13.02 -5.25
CA ARG A 39 -4.15 -12.19 -4.05
C ARG A 39 -2.80 -12.08 -3.35
N PHE A 40 -2.10 -13.18 -3.13
CA PHE A 40 -0.78 -13.17 -2.48
C PHE A 40 0.24 -12.39 -3.30
N VAL A 41 0.32 -12.60 -4.61
CA VAL A 41 1.21 -11.85 -5.51
C VAL A 41 0.91 -10.36 -5.47
N SER A 42 -0.37 -9.97 -5.47
CA SER A 42 -0.78 -8.57 -5.39
C SER A 42 -0.32 -7.92 -4.08
N VAL A 43 -0.41 -8.64 -2.96
CA VAL A 43 0.09 -8.19 -1.66
C VAL A 43 1.60 -8.01 -1.68
N VAL A 44 2.33 -8.99 -2.22
CA VAL A 44 3.79 -8.95 -2.30
C VAL A 44 4.24 -7.79 -3.19
N CYS A 45 3.67 -7.62 -4.38
CA CYS A 45 3.96 -6.48 -5.24
C CYS A 45 3.66 -5.15 -4.55
N MET A 46 2.52 -5.04 -3.88
CA MET A 46 2.17 -3.81 -3.16
C MET A 46 3.13 -3.52 -2.00
N MET A 47 3.63 -4.54 -1.31
CA MET A 47 4.67 -4.39 -0.28
C MET A 47 6.02 -4.00 -0.88
N VAL A 48 6.43 -4.61 -1.99
CA VAL A 48 7.71 -4.33 -2.66
C VAL A 48 7.72 -2.93 -3.26
N TYR A 49 6.69 -2.54 -3.99
CA TYR A 49 6.59 -1.19 -4.55
C TYR A 49 6.28 -0.15 -3.47
N GLY A 50 5.42 -0.50 -2.52
CA GLY A 50 5.00 0.39 -1.46
C GLY A 50 6.09 0.68 -0.45
N PHE A 51 6.71 -0.34 0.13
CA PHE A 51 7.76 -0.14 1.12
C PHE A 51 9.17 -0.10 0.51
N GLY A 52 9.40 -0.81 -0.59
CA GLY A 52 10.71 -0.86 -1.22
C GLY A 52 11.15 0.48 -1.77
N ILE A 53 10.28 1.26 -2.43
CA ILE A 53 10.67 2.56 -2.98
C ILE A 53 10.98 3.59 -1.86
N PRO A 54 10.12 3.79 -0.84
CA PRO A 54 10.42 4.71 0.27
C PRO A 54 11.58 4.26 1.15
N ALA A 55 11.84 2.96 1.28
CA ALA A 55 12.95 2.44 2.08
C ALA A 55 14.28 2.42 1.31
N ALA A 56 14.26 2.09 0.02
CA ALA A 56 15.47 2.01 -0.82
C ALA A 56 16.17 3.37 -0.94
N LEU A 57 15.42 4.47 -1.01
CA LEU A 57 15.98 5.83 -1.12
C LEU A 57 16.90 6.23 0.06
N PRO A 58 16.48 6.14 1.33
CA PRO A 58 17.36 6.43 2.47
C PRO A 58 18.42 5.35 2.70
N LEU A 59 18.13 4.08 2.41
CA LEU A 59 19.09 2.98 2.55
C LEU A 59 20.24 3.12 1.55
N ALA A 60 19.95 3.37 0.27
CA ALA A 60 20.96 3.61 -0.76
C ALA A 60 21.83 4.82 -0.41
N GLY A 61 21.22 5.91 0.07
CA GLY A 61 21.95 7.10 0.53
C GLY A 61 22.87 6.84 1.72
N ARG A 62 22.48 5.96 2.66
CA ARG A 62 23.35 5.52 3.76
C ARG A 62 24.46 4.59 3.29
N PHE A 63 24.14 3.67 2.39
CA PHE A 63 25.07 2.67 1.89
C PHE A 63 26.20 3.30 1.06
N LEU A 64 25.87 4.27 0.19
CA LEU A 64 26.87 5.05 -0.55
C LEU A 64 27.78 5.87 0.37
N ARG A 65 27.21 6.49 1.41
CA ARG A 65 27.99 7.22 2.43
C ARG A 65 28.91 6.31 3.23
N TRP A 66 28.46 5.09 3.53
CA TRP A 66 29.26 4.13 4.31
C TRP A 66 30.42 3.54 3.50
N LYS A 67 30.25 3.40 2.18
CA LYS A 67 31.32 2.97 1.26
C LYS A 67 32.34 4.06 0.89
N GLY A 68 32.25 5.26 1.48
CA GLY A 68 33.19 6.35 1.19
C GLY A 68 33.08 6.89 -0.24
N GLY A 69 31.91 6.73 -0.88
CA GLY A 69 31.65 7.24 -2.23
C GLY A 69 31.58 8.76 -2.21
N GLU A 70 32.72 9.40 -2.46
CA GLU A 70 32.84 10.78 -2.90
C GLU A 70 32.03 10.94 -4.19
N GLU A 71 31.03 11.82 -4.17
CA GLU A 71 30.36 12.41 -5.33
C GLU A 71 30.03 11.52 -6.53
N VAL A 72 29.75 10.22 -6.34
CA VAL A 72 29.32 9.35 -7.43
C VAL A 72 28.00 9.88 -7.99
N GLU A 73 28.13 10.55 -9.13
CA GLU A 73 27.13 11.07 -10.05
C GLU A 73 25.75 11.18 -9.42
N MET A 74 25.58 12.25 -8.64
CA MET A 74 24.26 12.68 -8.21
C MET A 74 23.33 12.93 -9.41
N ASP A 75 23.82 13.00 -10.66
CA ASP A 75 23.05 13.23 -11.89
C ASP A 75 22.24 12.02 -12.38
N THR A 76 22.72 10.78 -12.27
CA THR A 76 21.94 9.60 -12.70
C THR A 76 20.84 9.29 -11.69
N LEU A 77 21.10 9.55 -10.41
CA LEU A 77 20.10 9.51 -9.35
C LEU A 77 19.37 10.85 -9.17
N ALA A 78 19.81 11.92 -9.85
CA ALA A 78 19.18 13.24 -9.80
C ALA A 78 17.77 13.10 -10.33
N PHE A 79 17.52 12.29 -11.35
CA PHE A 79 16.16 12.02 -11.80
C PHE A 79 15.23 11.52 -10.67
N LEU A 80 15.73 10.71 -9.73
CA LEU A 80 14.98 10.31 -8.53
C LEU A 80 14.98 11.35 -7.40
N PHE A 81 15.99 12.24 -7.35
CA PHE A 81 16.17 13.23 -6.28
C PHE A 81 15.85 14.69 -6.68
N VAL A 82 15.51 14.98 -7.94
CA VAL A 82 15.35 16.33 -8.52
C VAL A 82 14.17 17.09 -7.92
N GLY A 83 13.19 16.38 -7.35
CA GLY A 83 12.14 16.98 -6.52
C GLY A 83 12.44 16.99 -5.01
N PHE A 84 13.38 16.19 -4.53
CA PHE A 84 13.60 15.94 -3.11
C PHE A 84 14.56 16.98 -2.50
N LYS A 85 14.04 18.13 -2.08
CA LYS A 85 14.78 19.06 -1.20
C LYS A 85 15.31 18.28 0.01
N LYS A 86 16.63 18.30 0.25
CA LYS A 86 17.32 17.58 1.36
C LYS A 86 16.67 17.78 2.73
N LYS A 87 15.99 18.91 2.96
CA LYS A 87 15.28 19.27 4.20
C LYS A 87 14.00 18.46 4.46
N TYR A 88 13.37 17.85 3.44
CA TYR A 88 12.04 17.22 3.55
C TYR A 88 11.96 15.73 3.18
N ARG A 89 13.10 15.04 2.96
CA ARG A 89 13.13 13.61 2.55
C ARG A 89 12.34 12.67 3.48
N TYR A 90 12.35 12.94 4.78
CA TYR A 90 11.60 12.15 5.76
C TYR A 90 10.07 12.33 5.56
N TRP A 91 9.63 13.56 5.35
CA TRP A 91 8.20 13.91 5.25
C TRP A 91 7.52 13.39 3.99
N GLU A 92 8.25 13.39 2.89
CA GLU A 92 7.76 12.84 1.63
C GLU A 92 7.63 11.32 1.69
N SER A 93 8.55 10.65 2.41
CA SER A 93 8.44 9.21 2.72
C SER A 93 7.23 8.92 3.62
N VAL A 94 6.98 9.74 4.65
CA VAL A 94 5.81 9.63 5.54
C VAL A 94 4.50 9.78 4.74
N ASN A 95 4.45 10.72 3.80
CA ASN A 95 3.27 10.91 2.93
C ASN A 95 3.02 9.74 1.98
N LEU A 96 4.08 9.11 1.45
CA LEU A 96 3.97 7.89 0.65
C LEU A 96 3.49 6.71 1.50
N VAL A 97 4.06 6.52 2.70
CA VAL A 97 3.62 5.49 3.66
C VAL A 97 2.14 5.67 4.03
N ARG A 98 1.67 6.91 4.25
CA ARG A 98 0.24 7.19 4.50
C ARG A 98 -0.65 6.69 3.36
N LYS A 99 -0.28 7.00 2.11
CA LYS A 99 -1.04 6.59 0.92
C LYS A 99 -1.08 5.06 0.81
N LEU A 100 0.01 4.39 1.12
CA LEU A 100 0.08 2.93 1.08
C LEU A 100 -0.73 2.25 2.19
N LEU A 101 -0.71 2.81 3.41
CA LEU A 101 -1.55 2.35 4.50
C LEU A 101 -3.03 2.47 4.13
N MET A 102 -3.44 3.57 3.49
CA MET A 102 -4.81 3.73 3.00
C MET A 102 -5.20 2.66 1.99
N ILE A 103 -4.35 2.42 0.98
CA ILE A 103 -4.61 1.37 -0.03
C ILE A 103 -4.67 -0.01 0.66
N SER A 104 -3.80 -0.26 1.65
CA SER A 104 -3.75 -1.54 2.36
C SER A 104 -5.04 -1.78 3.13
N ILE A 105 -5.50 -0.79 3.90
CA ILE A 105 -6.77 -0.88 4.64
C ILE A 105 -7.94 -1.14 3.67
N MET A 106 -7.97 -0.46 2.53
CA MET A 106 -9.03 -0.64 1.53
C MET A 106 -9.04 -2.03 0.90
N THR A 107 -7.86 -2.63 0.69
CA THR A 107 -7.72 -3.96 0.06
C THR A 107 -7.91 -5.10 1.04
N PHE A 108 -7.36 -5.01 2.26
CA PHE A 108 -7.36 -6.14 3.21
C PHE A 108 -8.59 -6.24 4.08
N VAL A 109 -9.17 -5.11 4.48
CA VAL A 109 -10.34 -5.13 5.34
C VAL A 109 -11.55 -5.52 4.48
N PRO A 110 -12.34 -6.52 4.84
CA PRO A 110 -13.49 -6.91 4.02
C PRO A 110 -14.73 -6.06 4.33
N THR A 111 -14.90 -5.66 5.59
CA THR A 111 -16.10 -5.00 6.13
C THR A 111 -16.07 -3.48 5.96
N SER A 112 -17.09 -2.92 5.33
CA SER A 112 -17.19 -1.48 5.03
C SER A 112 -17.15 -0.60 6.28
N PHE A 113 -17.82 -1.00 7.36
CA PHE A 113 -17.78 -0.26 8.63
C PHE A 113 -16.39 -0.23 9.27
N LEU A 114 -15.70 -1.38 9.29
CA LEU A 114 -14.37 -1.51 9.88
C LEU A 114 -13.32 -0.77 9.03
N LYS A 115 -13.45 -0.79 7.69
CA LYS A 115 -12.62 0.00 6.75
C LYS A 115 -12.64 1.47 7.13
N VAL A 116 -13.83 2.04 7.25
CA VAL A 116 -14.01 3.47 7.52
C VAL A 116 -13.48 3.81 8.91
N TYR A 117 -13.77 2.97 9.91
CA TYR A 117 -13.29 3.19 11.28
C TYR A 117 -11.76 3.20 11.36
N ILE A 118 -11.09 2.18 10.78
CA ILE A 118 -9.63 2.08 10.79
C ILE A 118 -9.00 3.20 9.95
N ALA A 119 -9.55 3.50 8.77
CA ALA A 119 -9.07 4.60 7.94
C ALA A 119 -9.18 5.95 8.66
N MET A 120 -10.27 6.19 9.39
CA MET A 120 -10.46 7.42 10.16
C MET A 120 -9.39 7.57 11.25
N TRP A 121 -9.12 6.51 12.03
CA TRP A 121 -8.07 6.54 13.05
C TRP A 121 -6.67 6.73 12.47
N VAL A 122 -6.37 6.09 11.34
CA VAL A 122 -5.08 6.26 10.66
C VAL A 122 -4.93 7.67 10.11
N LEU A 123 -5.96 8.24 9.47
CA LEU A 123 -5.95 9.62 9.02
C LEU A 123 -5.76 10.59 10.18
N LEU A 124 -6.46 10.37 11.30
CA LEU A 124 -6.32 11.20 12.50
C LEU A 124 -4.90 11.13 13.07
N GLY A 125 -4.32 9.93 13.16
CA GLY A 125 -2.94 9.75 13.61
C GLY A 125 -1.93 10.49 12.73
N PHE A 126 -2.07 10.37 11.40
CA PHE A 126 -1.22 11.11 10.47
C PHE A 126 -1.46 12.62 10.51
N LEU A 127 -2.70 13.07 10.75
CA LEU A 127 -3.04 14.48 10.92
C LEU A 127 -2.38 15.04 12.18
N CYS A 128 -2.46 14.33 13.32
CA CYS A 128 -1.76 14.72 14.55
C CYS A 128 -0.24 14.76 14.32
N LEU A 129 0.32 13.77 13.65
CA LEU A 129 1.75 13.72 13.30
C LEU A 129 2.13 14.92 12.43
N GLN A 130 1.29 15.28 11.46
CA GLN A 130 1.50 16.44 10.59
C GLN A 130 1.40 17.77 11.35
N ILE A 131 0.50 17.89 12.34
CA ILE A 131 0.35 19.08 13.19
C ILE A 131 1.56 19.24 14.11
N ILE A 132 1.99 18.17 14.78
CA ILE A 132 3.10 18.20 15.75
C ILE A 132 4.41 18.59 15.07
N PHE A 133 4.65 18.09 13.86
CA PHE A 133 5.91 18.31 13.17
C PHE A 133 5.91 19.47 12.16
N GLN A 134 4.73 20.03 11.86
CA GLN A 134 4.52 21.32 11.19
C GLN A 134 5.51 21.65 10.02
N PRO A 135 5.63 20.81 8.97
CA PRO A 135 6.59 21.07 7.88
C PRO A 135 6.17 22.21 6.92
N SER A 136 4.91 22.62 6.93
CA SER A 136 4.32 23.52 5.93
C SER A 136 4.28 25.01 6.32
N SER A 137 4.56 25.37 7.58
CA SER A 137 4.74 26.79 7.96
C SER A 137 6.06 27.38 7.47
N ASP A 138 7.04 26.53 7.14
CA ASP A 138 8.34 26.92 6.58
C ASP A 138 8.30 27.10 5.04
N GLN A 139 7.13 26.89 4.39
CA GLN A 139 6.97 27.05 2.93
C GLN A 139 6.56 28.48 2.50
N MET A 140 6.36 29.43 3.43
CA MET A 140 5.94 30.81 3.11
C MET A 140 7.04 31.88 3.30
N LEU A 141 8.31 31.49 3.49
CA LEU A 141 9.45 32.43 3.50
C LEU A 141 10.52 32.01 2.48
#